data_AF-A0A813E3J9-F1
#
_entry.id   AF-A0A813E3J9-F1
#
_cell.length_a   1.000
_cell.length_b   1.000
_cell.length_c   1.000
_cell.angle_alpha   90.00
_cell.angle_beta   90.00
_cell.angle_gamma   90.00
#
_symmetry.space_group_name_H-M   'P 1'
#
loop_
_entity.id
_entity.type
_entity.pdbx_description
1 polymer ?
#
loop_
_entity_poly.entity_id
_entity_poly.type
_entity_poly.pdbx_seq_one_letter_code
_entity_poly.pdbx_strand_id
1 'polypeptide(L)'
;MGSEDGTDQVTSSILGARPRSSSLGDEEALGGGLPANWTLEEFQKRVRGILDSYLLSGEVEEAVRSFQDFAVREASGFLDEVAVCALRTALEQTDQQRSRIAELLRRLHEENILDQASLARGFAKLVCTWE
;
A
#
# COMPACT_ATOMS: atom_id res chain seq x y z
N MET A 1 48.41 -14.47 -51.73
CA MET A 1 47.62 -13.54 -50.90
C MET A 1 46.93 -14.39 -49.83
N GLY A 2 47.27 -14.15 -48.55
CA GLY A 2 46.64 -14.59 -47.26
C GLY A 2 46.30 -16.07 -47.12
N SER A 3 46.93 -16.91 -46.29
CA SER A 3 47.22 -16.87 -44.83
C SER A 3 45.99 -16.91 -43.91
N GLU A 4 46.00 -17.92 -43.03
CA GLU A 4 45.42 -18.04 -41.68
C GLU A 4 43.91 -18.40 -41.60
N ASP A 5 43.53 -19.59 -41.13
CA ASP A 5 43.59 -20.16 -39.74
C ASP A 5 42.52 -19.56 -38.80
N GLY A 6 41.80 -20.42 -38.08
CA GLY A 6 40.84 -19.96 -37.07
C GLY A 6 39.82 -21.02 -36.67
N THR A 7 40.29 -22.02 -35.92
CA THR A 7 39.49 -22.94 -35.11
C THR A 7 38.68 -22.24 -34.02
N ASP A 8 37.56 -22.88 -33.66
CA ASP A 8 36.80 -22.75 -32.42
C ASP A 8 36.19 -21.39 -32.09
N GLN A 9 34.87 -21.38 -31.88
CA GLN A 9 34.34 -21.11 -30.55
C GLN A 9 32.85 -21.47 -30.44
N VAL A 10 32.60 -22.38 -29.52
CA VAL A 10 31.32 -22.70 -28.90
C VAL A 10 30.80 -21.46 -28.16
N THR A 11 29.61 -20.98 -28.50
CA THR A 11 28.82 -20.14 -27.60
C THR A 11 27.37 -20.63 -27.56
N SER A 12 27.19 -21.72 -26.81
CA SER A 12 25.90 -22.05 -26.20
C SER A 12 25.58 -20.98 -25.14
N SER A 13 25.01 -19.86 -25.57
CA SER A 13 24.47 -18.87 -24.64
C SER A 13 23.12 -19.33 -24.13
N ILE A 14 23.22 -19.98 -22.97
CA ILE A 14 22.19 -20.29 -21.98
C ILE A 14 21.13 -19.18 -21.97
N LEU A 15 19.90 -19.51 -22.39
CA LEU A 15 18.73 -18.68 -22.12
C LEU A 15 18.52 -18.69 -20.61
N GLY A 16 19.14 -17.70 -19.95
CA GLY A 16 19.10 -17.50 -18.52
C GLY A 16 17.66 -17.55 -18.04
N ALA A 17 17.40 -18.50 -17.15
CA ALA A 17 16.23 -18.48 -16.30
C ALA A 17 16.10 -17.06 -15.74
N ARG A 18 15.01 -16.37 -16.08
CA ARG A 18 14.62 -15.14 -15.39
C ARG A 18 14.58 -15.48 -13.91
N PRO A 19 15.42 -14.89 -13.03
CA PRO A 19 15.06 -14.88 -11.64
C PRO A 19 13.73 -14.13 -11.60
N ARG A 20 12.66 -14.82 -11.20
CA ARG A 20 11.51 -14.14 -10.62
C ARG A 20 12.03 -13.63 -9.28
N SER A 21 12.81 -12.55 -9.31
CA SER A 21 12.97 -11.74 -8.12
C SER A 21 11.57 -11.17 -7.88
N SER A 22 10.87 -11.79 -6.95
CA SER A 22 9.95 -11.05 -6.12
C SER A 22 10.81 -10.03 -5.38
N SER A 23 11.19 -8.95 -6.07
CA SER A 23 11.72 -7.74 -5.46
C SER A 23 10.51 -7.09 -4.79
N LEU A 24 10.07 -7.71 -3.70
CA LEU A 24 9.42 -7.00 -2.62
C LEU A 24 10.54 -6.12 -2.07
N GLY A 25 10.68 -4.96 -2.71
CA GLY A 25 11.81 -4.05 -2.57
C GLY A 25 11.97 -3.63 -1.12
N ASP A 26 13.22 -3.66 -0.69
CA ASP A 26 13.88 -2.83 0.32
C ASP A 26 12.95 -2.10 1.30
N GLU A 27 13.11 -2.38 2.59
CA GLU A 27 12.33 -1.80 3.69
C GLU A 27 12.33 -0.25 3.69
N GLU A 28 13.32 0.41 3.07
CA GLU A 28 13.33 1.85 2.81
C GLU A 28 12.26 2.32 1.81
N ALA A 29 11.82 1.49 0.87
CA ALA A 29 10.77 1.81 -0.11
C ALA A 29 9.36 1.85 0.51
N LEU A 30 9.22 1.30 1.71
CA LEU A 30 8.00 1.34 2.51
C LEU A 30 8.04 2.46 3.56
N GLY A 31 9.20 3.07 3.82
CA GLY A 31 9.38 4.11 4.83
C GLY A 31 9.37 5.53 4.27
N GLY A 32 8.30 5.94 3.58
CA GLY A 32 8.09 7.36 3.29
C GLY A 32 7.78 8.10 4.59
N GLY A 33 8.73 8.89 5.10
CA GLY A 33 8.52 9.72 6.28
C GLY A 33 7.38 10.73 6.08
N LEU A 34 6.55 10.88 7.11
CA LEU A 34 5.34 11.73 7.16
C LEU A 34 5.60 13.20 6.79
N PRO A 35 4.55 13.98 6.45
CA PRO A 35 4.73 15.39 6.16
C PRO A 35 5.27 16.09 7.42
N ALA A 36 6.14 17.09 7.21
CA ALA A 36 6.94 17.73 8.26
C ALA A 36 6.16 18.33 9.45
N ASN A 37 4.83 18.47 9.33
CA ASN A 37 3.93 19.00 10.35
C ASN A 37 3.07 17.95 11.06
N TRP A 38 3.20 16.65 10.75
CA TRP A 38 2.44 15.58 11.42
C TRP A 38 3.37 14.50 11.97
N THR A 39 3.11 14.08 13.21
CA THR A 39 3.65 12.82 13.73
C THR A 39 2.84 11.62 13.22
N LEU A 40 3.46 10.44 13.20
CA LEU A 40 2.76 9.19 12.80
C LEU A 40 1.57 8.92 13.69
N GLU A 41 1.74 9.15 14.97
CA GLU A 41 0.69 8.98 15.96
C GLU A 41 -0.53 9.87 15.68
N GLU A 42 -0.31 11.16 15.36
CA GLU A 42 -1.39 12.07 15.01
C GLU A 42 -2.12 11.59 13.76
N PHE A 43 -1.37 11.17 12.73
CA PHE A 43 -1.92 10.72 11.46
C PHE A 43 -2.82 9.50 11.66
N GLN A 44 -2.28 8.48 12.34
CA GLN A 44 -2.99 7.26 12.66
C GLN A 44 -4.22 7.54 13.52
N LYS A 45 -4.12 8.46 14.49
CA LYS A 45 -5.25 8.88 15.33
C LYS A 45 -6.35 9.53 14.50
N ARG A 46 -6.01 10.36 13.51
CA ARG A 46 -7.00 10.99 12.64
C ARG A 46 -7.72 9.97 11.77
N VAL A 47 -6.96 9.06 11.14
CA VAL A 47 -7.52 7.96 10.33
C VAL A 47 -8.44 7.08 11.18
N ARG A 48 -7.97 6.65 12.35
CA ARG A 48 -8.75 5.83 13.29
C ARG A 48 -10.03 6.54 13.72
N GLY A 49 -9.98 7.85 13.99
CA GLY A 49 -11.17 8.63 14.32
C GLY A 49 -12.24 8.64 13.22
N ILE A 50 -11.84 8.67 11.94
CA ILE A 50 -12.78 8.55 10.80
C ILE A 50 -13.36 7.13 10.76
N LEU A 51 -12.53 6.10 10.92
CA LEU A 51 -12.96 4.70 10.93
C LEU A 51 -13.94 4.38 12.07
N ASP A 52 -13.66 4.84 13.29
CA ASP A 52 -14.52 4.64 14.44
C ASP A 52 -15.87 5.32 14.24
N SER A 53 -15.86 6.56 13.73
CA SER A 53 -17.09 7.29 13.39
C SER A 53 -17.91 6.55 12.34
N TYR A 54 -17.25 5.98 11.33
CA TYR A 54 -17.89 5.14 10.31
C TYR A 54 -18.47 3.85 10.89
N LEU A 55 -17.75 3.16 11.77
CA LEU A 55 -18.23 1.92 12.39
C LEU A 55 -19.47 2.16 13.27
N LEU A 56 -19.54 3.34 13.92
CA LEU A 56 -20.67 3.76 14.74
C LEU A 56 -21.87 4.21 13.90
N SER A 57 -21.66 5.02 12.86
CA SER A 57 -22.75 5.55 12.04
C SER A 57 -23.26 4.56 10.98
N GLY A 58 -22.35 3.78 10.39
CA GLY A 58 -22.61 2.96 9.20
C GLY A 58 -22.69 3.77 7.89
N GLU A 59 -22.47 5.07 7.93
CA GLU A 59 -22.64 5.98 6.77
C GLU A 59 -21.38 6.00 5.90
N VAL A 60 -21.38 5.17 4.84
CA VAL A 60 -20.25 5.03 3.90
C VAL A 60 -19.91 6.34 3.20
N GLU A 61 -20.91 7.05 2.69
CA GLU A 61 -20.70 8.27 1.88
C GLU A 61 -20.14 9.43 2.72
N GLU A 62 -20.45 9.47 4.02
CA GLU A 62 -19.86 10.45 4.94
C GLU A 62 -18.40 10.11 5.24
N ALA A 63 -18.09 8.82 5.42
CA ALA A 63 -16.72 8.36 5.64
C ALA A 63 -15.83 8.61 4.42
N VAL A 64 -16.33 8.33 3.21
CA VAL A 64 -15.65 8.62 1.95
C VAL A 64 -15.33 10.11 1.83
N ARG A 65 -16.29 10.99 2.09
CA ARG A 65 -16.07 12.45 2.08
C ARG A 65 -15.03 12.89 3.12
N SER A 66 -15.09 12.32 4.33
CA SER A 66 -14.10 12.59 5.38
C SER A 66 -12.69 12.18 4.97
N PHE A 67 -12.54 11.02 4.32
CA PHE A 67 -11.25 10.57 3.80
C PHE A 67 -10.78 11.39 2.60
N GLN A 68 -11.67 11.84 1.73
CA GLN A 68 -11.31 12.70 0.61
C GLN A 68 -10.76 14.05 1.10
N ASP A 69 -11.42 14.69 2.06
CA ASP A 69 -10.96 15.94 2.66
C ASP A 69 -9.61 15.75 3.37
N PHE A 70 -9.45 14.65 4.10
CA PHE A 70 -8.19 14.28 4.74
C PHE A 70 -7.07 14.00 3.73
N ALA A 71 -7.35 13.27 2.65
CA ALA A 71 -6.37 12.89 1.64
C ALA A 71 -5.84 14.10 0.85
N VAL A 72 -6.74 15.02 0.49
CA VAL A 72 -6.38 16.23 -0.26
C VAL A 72 -5.56 17.21 0.59
N ARG A 73 -5.86 17.33 1.89
CA ARG A 73 -5.26 18.34 2.76
C ARG A 73 -4.04 17.86 3.54
N GLU A 74 -4.08 16.63 4.03
CA GLU A 74 -3.18 16.14 5.08
C GLU A 74 -2.39 14.89 4.65
N ALA A 75 -2.95 14.04 3.77
CA ALA A 75 -2.36 12.74 3.44
C ALA A 75 -1.75 12.62 2.03
N SER A 76 -1.47 13.74 1.35
CA SER A 76 -0.83 13.74 0.03
C SER A 76 0.53 13.03 0.10
N GLY A 77 0.59 11.78 -0.35
CA GLY A 77 1.78 10.93 -0.32
C GLY A 77 1.78 9.79 0.72
N PHE A 78 0.76 9.70 1.59
CA PHE A 78 0.67 8.72 2.70
C PHE A 78 -0.58 7.84 2.63
N LEU A 79 -1.10 7.62 1.43
CA LEU A 79 -2.31 6.82 1.20
C LEU A 79 -2.13 5.35 1.58
N ASP A 80 -0.92 4.84 1.48
CA ASP A 80 -0.54 3.51 1.94
C ASP A 80 -0.59 3.40 3.47
N GLU A 81 -0.29 4.45 4.22
CA GLU A 81 -0.50 4.48 5.68
C GLU A 81 -1.99 4.47 6.05
N VAL A 82 -2.83 5.17 5.28
CA VAL A 82 -4.30 5.08 5.45
C VAL A 82 -4.75 3.63 5.28
N ALA A 83 -4.25 2.94 4.26
CA ALA A 83 -4.54 1.53 4.03
C ALA A 83 -4.05 0.64 5.19
N VAL A 84 -2.82 0.82 5.68
CA VAL A 84 -2.30 0.08 6.85
C VAL A 84 -3.21 0.27 8.06
N CYS A 85 -3.58 1.51 8.39
CA CYS A 85 -4.46 1.79 9.53
C CYS A 85 -5.81 1.11 9.39
N ALA A 86 -6.46 1.27 8.24
CA ALA A 86 -7.76 0.66 7.99
C ALA A 86 -7.69 -0.88 8.07
N LEU A 87 -6.64 -1.49 7.52
CA LEU A 87 -6.44 -2.94 7.57
C LEU A 87 -6.15 -3.45 8.99
N ARG A 88 -5.32 -2.76 9.77
CA ARG A 88 -5.10 -3.08 11.20
C ARG A 88 -6.41 -2.99 11.97
N THR A 89 -7.15 -1.89 11.81
CA THR A 89 -8.47 -1.75 12.43
C THR A 89 -9.41 -2.86 12.00
N ALA A 90 -9.42 -3.27 10.73
CA ALA A 90 -10.26 -4.37 10.26
C ALA A 90 -9.96 -5.70 10.97
N LEU A 91 -8.69 -5.95 11.28
CA LEU A 91 -8.23 -7.19 11.94
C LEU A 91 -8.47 -7.21 13.45
N GLU A 92 -8.61 -6.04 14.07
CA GLU A 92 -8.96 -5.88 15.49
C GLU A 92 -10.48 -6.03 15.76
N GLN A 93 -11.32 -6.07 14.71
CA GLN A 93 -12.78 -5.95 14.83
C GLN A 93 -13.53 -7.26 14.53
N THR A 94 -14.81 -7.30 14.89
CA THR A 94 -15.71 -8.44 14.60
C THR A 94 -15.88 -8.69 13.11
N ASP A 95 -16.29 -9.90 12.70
CA ASP A 95 -16.48 -10.26 11.28
C ASP A 95 -17.41 -9.30 10.53
N GLN A 96 -18.45 -8.80 11.20
CA GLN A 96 -19.39 -7.84 10.63
C GLN A 96 -18.75 -6.46 10.41
N GLN A 97 -18.00 -5.96 11.39
CA GLN A 97 -17.30 -4.67 11.28
C GLN A 97 -16.13 -4.73 10.30
N ARG A 98 -15.41 -5.86 10.27
CA ARG A 98 -14.36 -6.13 9.30
C ARG A 98 -14.89 -6.08 7.86
N SER A 99 -16.06 -6.67 7.62
CA SER A 99 -16.73 -6.61 6.32
C SER A 99 -17.11 -5.17 5.93
N ARG A 100 -17.55 -4.35 6.90
CA ARG A 100 -17.82 -2.92 6.67
C ARG A 100 -16.56 -2.14 6.31
N ILE A 101 -15.44 -2.38 7.00
CA ILE A 101 -14.17 -1.72 6.66
C ILE A 101 -13.67 -2.15 5.28
N ALA A 102 -13.81 -3.44 4.92
CA ALA A 102 -13.48 -3.90 3.58
C ALA A 102 -14.33 -3.21 2.49
N GLU A 103 -15.63 -3.03 2.75
CA GLU A 103 -16.51 -2.27 1.85
C GLU A 103 -16.09 -0.80 1.74
N LEU A 104 -15.74 -0.16 2.86
CA LEU A 104 -15.22 1.21 2.84
C LEU A 104 -13.93 1.32 2.02
N LEU A 105 -12.97 0.40 2.19
CA LEU A 105 -11.73 0.36 1.40
C LEU A 105 -12.01 0.20 -0.10
N ARG A 106 -12.99 -0.63 -0.47
CA ARG A 106 -13.45 -0.77 -1.87
C ARG A 106 -13.99 0.57 -2.39
N ARG A 107 -14.85 1.24 -1.64
CA ARG A 107 -15.44 2.54 -2.02
C ARG A 107 -14.35 3.62 -2.16
N LEU A 108 -13.40 3.69 -1.23
CA LEU A 108 -12.26 4.61 -1.33
C LEU A 108 -11.41 4.36 -2.58
N HIS A 109 -11.28 3.11 -3.01
CA HIS A 109 -10.59 2.77 -4.26
C HIS A 109 -11.37 3.23 -5.51
N GLU A 110 -12.68 2.97 -5.53
CA GLU A 110 -13.57 3.39 -6.63
C GLU A 110 -13.60 4.90 -6.82
N GLU A 111 -13.58 5.66 -5.71
CA GLU A 111 -13.54 7.12 -5.72
C GLU A 111 -12.11 7.68 -5.96
N ASN A 112 -11.14 6.82 -6.30
CA ASN A 112 -9.73 7.17 -6.56
C ASN A 112 -9.03 7.88 -5.38
N ILE A 113 -9.54 7.71 -4.16
CA ILE A 113 -8.89 8.24 -2.95
C ILE A 113 -7.71 7.33 -2.58
N LEU A 114 -7.89 6.01 -2.69
CA LEU A 114 -6.84 5.01 -2.54
C LEU A 114 -6.54 4.37 -3.88
N ASP A 115 -5.38 4.66 -4.46
CA ASP A 115 -4.97 3.99 -5.70
C ASP A 115 -4.49 2.55 -5.44
N GLN A 116 -4.47 1.75 -6.51
CA GLN A 116 -4.09 0.33 -6.41
C GLN A 116 -2.68 0.15 -5.83
N ALA A 117 -1.73 1.04 -6.15
CA ALA A 117 -0.36 0.93 -5.65
C ALA A 117 -0.29 1.23 -4.15
N SER A 118 -1.05 2.19 -3.65
CA SER A 118 -1.10 2.47 -2.21
C SER A 118 -1.79 1.37 -1.41
N LEU A 119 -2.85 0.76 -1.94
CA LEU A 119 -3.43 -0.44 -1.34
C LEU A 119 -2.40 -1.58 -1.28
N ALA A 120 -1.73 -1.90 -2.39
CA ALA A 120 -0.74 -2.96 -2.44
C ALA A 120 0.43 -2.72 -1.46
N ARG A 121 0.94 -1.48 -1.40
CA ARG A 121 1.97 -1.09 -0.43
C ARG A 121 1.45 -1.19 1.01
N GLY A 122 0.22 -0.76 1.27
CA GLY A 122 -0.40 -0.87 2.58
C GLY A 122 -0.50 -2.32 3.07
N PHE A 123 -0.91 -3.25 2.20
CA PHE A 123 -0.91 -4.68 2.51
C PHE A 123 0.51 -5.22 2.75
N ALA A 124 1.49 -4.85 1.91
CA ALA A 124 2.87 -5.27 2.09
C ALA A 124 3.44 -4.78 3.44
N LYS A 125 3.23 -3.49 3.76
CA LYS A 125 3.60 -2.90 5.04
C LYS A 125 2.97 -3.62 6.21
N LEU A 126 1.67 -3.89 6.13
CA LEU A 126 0.93 -4.58 7.19
C LEU A 126 1.60 -5.90 7.56
N VAL A 127 1.94 -6.71 6.55
CA VAL A 127 2.56 -8.02 6.75
C VAL A 127 3.99 -7.89 7.29
N CYS A 128 4.77 -6.95 6.78
CA CYS A 128 6.16 -6.75 7.20
C CYS A 128 6.30 -6.10 8.59
N THR A 129 5.28 -5.37 9.05
CA THR A 129 5.28 -4.64 10.32
C THR A 129 4.30 -5.22 11.35
N TRP A 130 3.89 -6.48 11.16
CA TRP A 130 3.01 -7.18 12.07
C TRP A 130 3.83 -7.71 13.26
N GLU A 131 3.78 -7.00 14.39
CA GLU A 131 4.34 -7.44 15.69
C GLU A 131 3.26 -8.01 16.62
#